data_AF-A0A948RZH7-F1
#
_entry.id   AF-A0A948RZH7-F1
#
_cell.length_a   1.000
_cell.length_b   1.000
_cell.length_c   1.000
_cell.angle_alpha   90.00
_cell.angle_beta   90.00
_cell.angle_gamma   90.00
#
_symmetry.space_group_name_H-M   'P 1'
#
loop_
_entity.id
_entity.type
_entity.pdbx_description
1 polymer ?
#
loop_
_entity_poly.entity_id
_entity_poly.type
_entity_poly.pdbx_seq_one_letter_code
_entity_poly.pdbx_strand_id
1 'polypeptide(L)'
;MPVVGIPVEQLQEVIGRPIEAESLEKTLGLMGCDVEGLQVMQRHRCNQCRFILELSPQEEIPLECPECGFELRERGASEPLPDLEVLRMDLLAVRPDLFDPGGLGRALRGYLNIETGPRTLKVEDPCCDLTVDGIVSRPTSLRPKIAVAVLENVTLDEERVKILMKLQENLHWALGRDRRHASIGVYDLDSVKPPFTYTAKDPASFFFRPLGATEGEDWSLNRILEEHPKGVGYTHLLKGFTHYPILHDADGRVLSMPPIINSEETRVTQSSTRLFVDVTGHNDRAVGKALNILVTSLKELIPEMRIRAVRVLDSDKNERITPNLKSESRIISLREARKVLGIDLSQNEAVDLLRRMRHGAMPEGENSIAVEIPAYRNDILHEVDLFEDLAIAYGYDKIPKILLPVTTKPSERPVEIYSGKAREILTGLGLIEVMALVLTNPETNDLMLGREPSKDAARIDNPISRDQSQLRTQLIPGLLQILHQNRHRPLPQNIFEIGDITLLDRFSETGAREERHIGCAIVYPSAGFAEMKAIAQSVALEFDCTMDLEPYDEAPFLAGRGARAIRNNPQGEKSEVLIFGEVHPEILERLGLTNPVIVMEGSLLALMGENPVNQDVWRKS
;
A
#
# COMPACT_ATOMS: atom_id res chain seq x y z
N MET A 1 -3.84 6.91 0.89
CA MET A 1 -2.41 6.70 0.57
C MET A 1 -1.64 7.93 1.07
N PRO A 2 -0.33 8.16 0.85
CA PRO A 2 0.20 9.48 1.16
C PRO A 2 -0.47 10.51 0.24
N VAL A 3 -0.78 11.67 0.80
CA VAL A 3 -1.43 12.78 0.09
C VAL A 3 -0.38 13.78 -0.35
N VAL A 4 -0.48 14.30 -1.56
CA VAL A 4 0.31 15.45 -2.02
C VAL A 4 -0.54 16.71 -2.08
N GLY A 5 0.03 17.80 -1.54
CA GLY A 5 -0.43 19.16 -1.81
C GLY A 5 0.35 19.74 -2.98
N ILE A 6 -0.34 20.02 -4.09
CA ILE A 6 0.21 20.64 -5.31
C ILE A 6 -0.15 22.13 -5.29
N PRO A 7 0.82 23.05 -5.25
CA PRO A 7 0.56 24.50 -5.28
C PRO A 7 -0.27 24.93 -6.51
N VAL A 8 -1.42 25.56 -6.27
CA VAL A 8 -2.37 25.91 -7.35
C VAL A 8 -1.80 26.97 -8.28
N GLU A 9 -1.13 27.99 -7.74
CA GLU A 9 -0.55 29.08 -8.53
C GLU A 9 0.49 28.57 -9.53
N GLN A 10 1.43 27.73 -9.06
CA GLN A 10 2.46 27.11 -9.91
C GLN A 10 1.85 26.17 -10.95
N LEU A 11 0.79 25.43 -10.58
CA LEU A 11 0.08 24.57 -11.51
C LEU A 11 -0.59 25.39 -12.63
N GLN A 12 -1.24 26.49 -12.29
CA GLN A 12 -1.88 27.39 -13.25
C GLN A 12 -0.85 28.07 -14.17
N GLU A 13 0.33 28.43 -13.65
CA GLU A 13 1.44 28.98 -14.45
C GLU A 13 1.87 27.98 -15.54
N VAL A 14 2.09 26.72 -15.19
CA VAL A 14 2.45 25.66 -16.16
C VAL A 14 1.33 25.41 -17.18
N ILE A 15 0.07 25.40 -16.72
CA ILE A 15 -1.09 25.26 -17.61
C ILE A 15 -1.21 26.45 -18.57
N GLY A 16 -0.77 27.64 -18.16
CA GLY A 16 -0.79 28.87 -18.96
C GLY A 16 -2.15 29.56 -19.02
N ARG A 17 -3.10 29.17 -18.16
CA ARG A 17 -4.38 29.87 -17.95
C ARG A 17 -4.96 29.54 -16.56
N PRO A 18 -5.73 30.46 -15.95
CA PRO A 18 -6.46 30.15 -14.73
C PRO A 18 -7.55 29.10 -15.00
N ILE A 19 -7.76 28.21 -14.04
CA ILE A 19 -8.85 27.22 -14.05
C ILE A 19 -9.53 27.29 -12.69
N GLU A 20 -10.86 27.38 -12.69
CA GLU A 20 -11.65 27.36 -11.46
C GLU A 20 -11.45 26.03 -10.71
N ALA A 21 -11.37 26.13 -9.38
CA ALA A 21 -11.14 25.00 -8.48
C ALA A 21 -12.04 23.79 -8.74
N GLU A 22 -13.36 24.02 -8.78
CA GLU A 22 -14.36 22.97 -9.00
C GLU A 22 -14.19 22.30 -10.36
N SER A 23 -13.82 23.07 -11.39
CA SER A 23 -13.52 22.52 -12.71
C SER A 23 -12.25 21.68 -12.71
N LEU A 24 -11.24 22.06 -11.91
CA LEU A 24 -9.99 21.31 -11.78
C LEU A 24 -10.22 19.97 -11.08
N GLU A 25 -10.89 19.98 -9.92
CA GLU A 25 -11.26 18.76 -9.18
C GLU A 25 -12.04 17.78 -10.07
N LYS A 26 -13.08 18.26 -10.75
CA LYS A 26 -13.87 17.44 -11.68
C LYS A 26 -13.02 16.87 -12.82
N THR A 27 -12.15 17.68 -13.42
CA THR A 27 -11.29 17.25 -14.52
C THR A 27 -10.33 16.16 -14.07
N LEU A 28 -9.75 16.31 -12.89
CA LEU A 28 -8.82 15.35 -12.31
C LEU A 28 -9.53 14.03 -11.93
N GLY A 29 -10.74 14.11 -11.38
CA GLY A 29 -11.57 12.93 -11.17
C GLY A 29 -11.85 12.16 -12.47
N LEU A 30 -12.11 12.86 -13.58
CA LEU A 30 -12.26 12.24 -14.91
C LEU A 30 -10.96 11.65 -15.47
N MET A 31 -9.80 12.15 -15.01
CA MET A 31 -8.47 11.59 -15.33
C MET A 31 -8.09 10.41 -14.42
N GLY A 32 -8.96 9.99 -13.49
CA GLY A 32 -8.70 8.90 -12.55
C GLY A 32 -7.84 9.32 -11.34
N CYS A 33 -7.67 10.62 -11.09
CA CYS A 33 -7.02 11.11 -9.88
C CYS A 33 -8.01 11.15 -8.71
N ASP A 34 -7.58 10.73 -7.52
CA ASP A 34 -8.37 10.85 -6.31
C ASP A 34 -8.01 12.16 -5.59
N VAL A 35 -8.94 13.11 -5.59
CA VAL A 35 -8.73 14.49 -5.17
C VAL A 35 -9.54 14.75 -3.91
N GLU A 36 -8.86 15.05 -2.81
CA GLU A 36 -9.50 15.42 -1.53
C GLU A 36 -10.10 16.83 -1.59
N GLY A 37 -9.55 17.68 -2.47
CA GLY A 37 -10.02 19.03 -2.77
C GLY A 37 -8.95 20.09 -2.54
N LEU A 38 -9.35 21.36 -2.62
CA LEU A 38 -8.49 22.49 -2.25
C LEU A 38 -8.38 22.66 -0.73
N GLN A 39 -7.16 22.97 -0.27
CA GLN A 39 -6.90 23.37 1.09
C GLN A 39 -5.93 24.55 1.14
N VAL A 40 -6.20 25.49 2.05
CA VAL A 40 -5.28 26.56 2.40
C VAL A 40 -4.36 26.06 3.52
N MET A 41 -3.06 26.06 3.26
CA MET A 41 -2.02 25.66 4.20
C MET A 41 -1.40 26.90 4.83
N GLN A 42 -1.33 26.92 6.16
CA GLN A 42 -0.57 27.91 6.90
C GLN A 42 0.92 27.60 6.83
N ARG A 43 1.73 28.63 6.68
CA ARG A 43 3.16 28.47 6.42
C ARG A 43 4.03 29.17 7.45
N HIS A 44 5.03 28.46 7.94
CA HIS A 44 6.01 28.97 8.90
C HIS A 44 7.41 28.60 8.45
N ARG A 45 8.33 29.56 8.45
CA ARG A 45 9.75 29.33 8.17
C ARG A 45 10.53 29.21 9.46
N CYS A 46 11.32 28.16 9.60
CA CYS A 46 12.27 28.00 10.70
C CYS A 46 13.37 29.06 10.62
N ASN A 47 13.66 29.76 11.71
CA ASN A 47 14.68 30.80 11.71
C ASN A 47 16.12 30.25 11.78
N GLN A 48 16.32 28.98 12.12
CA GLN A 48 17.64 28.33 12.11
C GLN A 48 18.01 27.78 10.72
N CYS A 49 17.21 26.84 10.20
CA CYS A 49 17.55 26.14 8.95
C CYS A 49 16.78 26.64 7.73
N ARG A 50 15.88 27.62 7.89
CA ARG A 50 15.03 28.18 6.82
C ARG A 50 14.02 27.18 6.22
N PHE A 51 13.86 26.00 6.81
CA PHE A 51 12.85 25.02 6.41
C PHE A 51 11.43 25.58 6.56
N ILE A 52 10.55 25.29 5.59
CA ILE A 52 9.17 25.78 5.59
C ILE A 52 8.20 24.66 5.96
N LEU A 53 7.55 24.85 7.09
CA LEU A 53 6.42 24.02 7.53
C LEU A 53 5.15 24.45 6.80
N GLU A 54 4.40 23.48 6.31
CA GLU A 54 3.04 23.62 5.80
C GLU A 54 2.12 22.88 6.77
N LEU A 55 1.21 23.59 7.41
CA LEU A 55 0.30 23.06 8.41
C LEU A 55 -1.13 23.30 7.93
N SER A 56 -1.98 22.30 8.10
CA SER A 56 -3.43 22.52 7.97
C SER A 56 -3.90 23.48 9.08
N PRO A 57 -5.03 24.17 8.90
CA PRO A 57 -5.54 25.12 9.89
C PRO A 57 -5.82 24.52 11.28
N GLN A 58 -5.92 23.19 11.37
CA GLN A 58 -6.15 22.45 12.61
C GLN A 58 -4.84 21.98 13.28
N GLU A 59 -3.71 22.01 12.57
CA GLU A 59 -2.42 21.56 13.07
C GLU A 59 -1.68 22.69 13.79
N GLU A 60 -1.10 22.36 14.94
CA GLU A 60 -0.21 23.28 15.66
C GLU A 60 1.22 23.16 15.13
N ILE A 61 2.00 24.24 15.28
CA ILE A 61 3.44 24.20 15.03
C ILE A 61 4.07 23.08 15.90
N PRO A 62 4.84 22.16 15.32
CA PRO A 62 5.48 21.08 16.07
C PRO A 62 6.49 21.65 17.08
N LEU A 63 6.84 20.86 18.10
CA LEU A 63 7.80 21.29 19.12
C LEU A 63 9.19 21.55 18.51
N GLU A 64 9.63 20.67 17.61
CA GLU A 64 10.93 20.72 16.95
C GLU A 64 10.79 20.80 15.43
N CYS A 65 11.76 21.43 14.78
CA CYS A 65 11.86 21.48 13.33
C CYS A 65 12.17 20.08 12.80
N PRO A 66 11.36 19.52 11.88
CA PRO A 66 11.58 18.16 11.37
C PRO A 66 12.88 18.02 10.59
N GLU A 67 13.46 19.13 10.11
CA GLU A 67 14.69 19.11 9.32
C GLU A 67 15.96 19.28 10.17
N CYS A 68 15.95 20.16 11.19
CA CYS A 68 17.16 20.48 11.97
C CYS A 68 17.06 20.22 13.48
N GLY A 69 15.91 19.79 13.99
CA GLY A 69 15.68 19.55 15.41
C GLY A 69 15.58 20.80 16.29
N PHE A 70 15.59 22.00 15.72
CA PHE A 70 15.48 23.26 16.48
C PHE A 70 14.09 23.43 17.12
N GLU A 71 14.03 23.93 18.36
CA GLU A 71 12.78 24.12 19.10
C GLU A 71 11.94 25.28 18.51
N LEU A 72 10.80 24.96 17.89
CA LEU A 72 9.98 25.89 17.09
C LEU A 72 8.88 26.61 17.87
N ARG A 73 8.52 26.11 19.06
CA ARG A 73 7.48 26.74 19.91
C ARG A 73 8.00 27.91 20.73
N GLU A 74 9.31 28.16 20.75
CA GLU A 74 9.88 29.35 21.37
C GLU A 74 9.52 30.63 20.61
N ARG A 75 9.41 31.75 21.33
CA ARG A 75 8.97 33.02 20.76
C ARG A 75 10.03 33.55 19.78
N GLY A 76 9.67 33.64 18.50
CA GLY A 76 10.59 34.08 17.44
C GLY A 76 11.44 32.95 16.84
N ALA A 77 11.15 31.68 17.14
CA ALA A 77 11.83 30.53 16.52
C ALA A 77 11.37 30.23 15.08
N SER A 78 10.20 30.74 14.69
CA SER A 78 9.69 30.71 13.31
C SER A 78 9.06 32.04 12.90
N GLU A 79 9.09 32.33 11.60
CA GLU A 79 8.41 33.47 10.99
C GLU A 79 7.23 33.01 10.12
N PRO A 80 6.05 33.65 10.20
CA PRO A 80 4.91 33.31 9.34
C PRO A 80 5.18 33.75 7.89
N LEU A 81 4.73 32.94 6.95
CA LEU A 81 4.73 33.23 5.51
C LEU A 81 3.29 33.38 5.00
N PRO A 82 3.08 33.94 3.80
CA PRO A 82 1.76 33.92 3.17
C PRO A 82 1.20 32.51 3.06
N ASP A 83 -0.10 32.38 3.29
CA ASP A 83 -0.83 31.13 3.13
C ASP A 83 -0.69 30.61 1.70
N LEU A 84 -0.70 29.28 1.56
CA LEU A 84 -0.56 28.62 0.27
C LEU A 84 -1.81 27.78 -0.02
N GLU A 85 -2.46 28.08 -1.14
CA GLU A 85 -3.52 27.23 -1.65
C GLU A 85 -2.93 26.03 -2.40
N VAL A 86 -3.26 24.83 -1.92
CA VAL A 86 -2.82 23.57 -2.52
C VAL A 86 -4.01 22.72 -2.91
N LEU A 87 -3.86 22.03 -4.04
CA LEU A 87 -4.73 20.92 -4.41
C LEU A 87 -4.22 19.65 -3.74
N ARG A 88 -5.07 19.01 -2.93
CA ARG A 88 -4.76 17.76 -2.25
C ARG A 88 -5.21 16.56 -3.08
N MET A 89 -4.28 15.64 -3.33
CA MET A 89 -4.50 14.46 -4.16
C MET A 89 -3.78 13.25 -3.59
N ASP A 90 -4.42 12.08 -3.67
CA ASP A 90 -3.84 10.81 -3.23
C ASP A 90 -2.74 10.36 -4.22
N LEU A 91 -1.60 9.91 -3.69
CA LEU A 91 -0.47 9.44 -4.51
C LEU A 91 -0.73 8.07 -5.13
N LEU A 92 -1.40 8.04 -6.28
CA LEU A 92 -1.51 6.82 -7.09
C LEU A 92 -0.14 6.43 -7.66
N ALA A 93 0.47 5.36 -7.13
CA ALA A 93 1.83 4.92 -7.46
C ALA A 93 2.04 4.59 -8.96
N VAL A 94 0.96 4.46 -9.74
CA VAL A 94 0.99 4.15 -11.18
C VAL A 94 1.50 5.33 -12.01
N ARG A 95 1.08 6.57 -11.68
CA ARG A 95 1.40 7.80 -12.43
C ARG A 95 2.23 8.79 -11.60
N PRO A 96 3.47 8.42 -11.20
CA PRO A 96 4.34 9.29 -10.42
C PRO A 96 4.77 10.56 -11.15
N ASP A 97 4.54 10.65 -12.46
CA ASP A 97 4.73 11.85 -13.25
C ASP A 97 3.69 12.95 -13.00
N LEU A 98 2.70 12.72 -12.14
CA LEU A 98 1.63 13.67 -11.77
C LEU A 98 1.81 14.28 -10.37
N PHE A 99 2.90 13.97 -9.66
CA PHE A 99 3.06 14.28 -8.23
C PHE A 99 3.49 15.71 -7.92
N ASP A 100 3.63 16.56 -8.94
CA ASP A 100 4.03 17.96 -8.80
C ASP A 100 3.39 18.83 -9.91
N PRO A 101 3.44 20.17 -9.79
CA PRO A 101 2.79 21.07 -10.74
C PRO A 101 3.29 20.96 -12.18
N GLY A 102 4.58 20.70 -12.41
CA GLY A 102 5.15 20.56 -13.76
C GLY A 102 4.61 19.31 -14.46
N GLY A 103 4.58 18.21 -13.73
CA GLY A 103 4.06 16.91 -14.15
C GLY A 103 2.57 16.94 -14.45
N LEU A 104 1.80 17.37 -13.45
CA LEU A 104 0.34 17.47 -13.55
C LEU A 104 -0.09 18.50 -14.59
N GLY A 105 0.56 19.67 -14.63
CA GLY A 105 0.29 20.72 -15.61
C GLY A 105 0.48 20.23 -17.03
N ARG A 106 1.56 19.49 -17.32
CA ARG A 106 1.79 18.86 -18.64
C ARG A 106 0.66 17.91 -19.04
N ALA A 107 0.18 17.09 -18.11
CA ALA A 107 -0.92 16.16 -18.37
C ALA A 107 -2.24 16.91 -18.62
N LEU A 108 -2.56 17.91 -17.80
CA LEU A 108 -3.76 18.73 -17.93
C LEU A 108 -3.78 19.52 -19.23
N ARG A 109 -2.64 20.06 -19.69
CA ARG A 109 -2.53 20.74 -21.00
C ARG A 109 -2.96 19.82 -22.15
N GLY A 110 -2.58 18.55 -22.09
CA GLY A 110 -3.03 17.50 -23.01
C GLY A 110 -4.53 17.28 -22.93
N TYR A 111 -5.01 16.95 -21.74
CA TYR A 111 -6.39 16.56 -21.52
C TYR A 111 -7.39 17.66 -21.90
N LEU A 112 -7.02 18.92 -21.61
CA LEU A 112 -7.80 20.14 -21.90
C LEU A 112 -7.60 20.68 -23.32
N ASN A 113 -6.90 19.97 -24.21
CA ASN A 113 -6.61 20.38 -25.59
C ASN A 113 -5.85 21.72 -25.71
N ILE A 114 -5.08 22.12 -24.70
CA ILE A 114 -4.23 23.32 -24.77
C ILE A 114 -3.00 23.04 -25.63
N GLU A 115 -2.38 21.88 -25.38
CA GLU A 115 -1.24 21.38 -26.13
C GLU A 115 -1.38 19.87 -26.17
N THR A 116 -1.41 19.25 -27.34
CA THR A 116 -1.58 17.80 -27.50
C THR A 116 -0.37 17.17 -28.18
N GLY A 117 -0.22 15.86 -28.07
CA GLY A 117 0.95 15.15 -28.57
C GLY A 117 2.08 15.03 -27.54
N PRO A 118 3.20 14.41 -27.94
CA PRO A 118 4.30 14.15 -27.04
C PRO A 118 5.05 15.44 -26.75
N ARG A 119 5.52 15.59 -25.50
CA ARG A 119 6.48 16.65 -25.18
C ARG A 119 7.87 16.20 -25.60
N THR A 120 8.37 16.73 -26.70
CA THR A 120 9.75 16.48 -27.13
C THR A 120 10.72 17.36 -26.34
N LEU A 121 11.61 16.74 -25.59
CA LEU A 121 12.65 17.43 -24.82
C LEU A 121 14.00 17.29 -25.51
N LYS A 122 14.67 18.42 -25.75
CA LYS A 122 16.03 18.43 -26.28
C LYS A 122 17.01 18.14 -25.15
N VAL A 123 17.69 17.01 -25.25
CA VAL A 123 18.88 16.70 -24.45
C VAL A 123 20.11 17.09 -25.27
N GLU A 124 20.95 17.93 -24.69
CA GLU A 124 22.18 18.37 -25.31
C GLU A 124 23.34 17.41 -25.04
N ASP A 125 24.41 17.53 -25.82
CA ASP A 125 25.55 16.62 -25.79
C ASP A 125 26.17 16.50 -24.38
N PRO A 126 26.83 15.36 -24.07
CA PRO A 126 27.44 15.14 -22.77
C PRO A 126 28.34 16.30 -22.31
N CYS A 127 28.15 16.78 -21.08
CA CYS A 127 28.97 17.86 -20.50
C CYS A 127 30.13 17.35 -19.63
N CYS A 128 30.01 16.14 -19.11
CA CYS A 128 31.00 15.51 -18.22
C CYS A 128 30.87 13.98 -18.24
N ASP A 129 31.82 13.33 -17.61
CA ASP A 129 31.88 11.87 -17.46
C ASP A 129 31.63 11.45 -16.01
N LEU A 130 31.01 10.28 -15.82
CA LEU A 130 30.86 9.58 -14.55
C LEU A 130 31.35 8.13 -14.70
N THR A 131 32.15 7.66 -13.75
CA THR A 131 32.62 6.26 -13.71
C THR A 131 31.95 5.51 -12.57
N VAL A 132 31.43 4.31 -12.86
CA VAL A 132 30.90 3.38 -11.85
C VAL A 132 31.96 2.32 -11.54
N ASP A 133 32.35 2.24 -10.27
CA ASP A 133 33.25 1.21 -9.79
C ASP A 133 32.50 -0.10 -9.55
N GLY A 134 33.08 -1.24 -9.94
CA GLY A 134 32.45 -2.55 -9.81
C GLY A 134 32.17 -2.97 -8.35
N ILE A 135 32.75 -2.29 -7.36
CA ILE A 135 32.48 -2.53 -5.94
C ILE A 135 31.01 -2.33 -5.57
N VAL A 136 30.30 -1.38 -6.20
CA VAL A 136 28.87 -1.14 -5.91
C VAL A 136 27.98 -2.30 -6.37
N SER A 137 28.48 -3.13 -7.29
CA SER A 137 27.79 -4.32 -7.81
C SER A 137 28.08 -5.58 -6.98
N ARG A 138 29.06 -5.53 -6.07
CA ARG A 138 29.43 -6.71 -5.25
C ARG A 138 28.39 -6.96 -4.16
N PRO A 139 28.27 -8.21 -3.66
CA PRO A 139 27.40 -8.54 -2.52
C PRO A 139 27.69 -7.73 -1.25
N THR A 140 28.85 -7.08 -1.16
CA THR A 140 29.25 -6.21 -0.05
C THR A 140 28.57 -4.83 -0.05
N SER A 141 27.88 -4.44 -1.13
CA SER A 141 27.20 -3.12 -1.28
C SER A 141 25.87 -3.21 -2.05
N LEU A 142 25.83 -3.98 -3.14
CA LEU A 142 24.63 -4.35 -3.93
C LEU A 142 23.70 -3.19 -4.37
N ARG A 143 24.27 -2.06 -4.83
CA ARG A 143 23.53 -0.94 -5.44
C ARG A 143 24.14 -0.51 -6.79
N PRO A 144 24.06 -1.38 -7.82
CA PRO A 144 24.89 -1.28 -9.03
C PRO A 144 24.52 -0.19 -10.05
N LYS A 145 23.28 0.34 -10.01
CA LYS A 145 22.76 1.19 -11.08
C LYS A 145 22.77 2.65 -10.68
N ILE A 146 23.16 3.51 -11.61
CA ILE A 146 23.09 4.96 -11.50
C ILE A 146 22.70 5.58 -12.85
N ALA A 147 21.86 6.62 -12.81
CA ALA A 147 21.61 7.50 -13.95
C ALA A 147 21.73 8.96 -13.48
N VAL A 148 22.26 9.83 -14.34
CA VAL A 148 22.57 11.21 -13.97
C VAL A 148 22.16 12.19 -15.07
N ALA A 149 21.91 13.44 -14.69
CA ALA A 149 21.65 14.55 -15.59
C ALA A 149 22.29 15.84 -15.04
N VAL A 150 22.69 16.73 -15.95
CA VAL A 150 23.07 18.10 -15.60
C VAL A 150 22.01 19.07 -16.10
N LEU A 151 21.54 19.94 -15.23
CA LEU A 151 20.52 20.94 -15.51
C LEU A 151 21.18 22.32 -15.44
N GLU A 152 21.19 23.07 -16.53
CA GLU A 152 21.75 24.43 -16.59
C GLU A 152 20.62 25.47 -16.73
N ASN A 153 20.91 26.74 -16.42
CA ASN A 153 19.95 27.85 -16.47
C ASN A 153 18.71 27.60 -15.57
N VAL A 154 18.93 26.99 -14.41
CA VAL A 154 17.88 26.78 -13.42
C VAL A 154 17.63 28.09 -12.68
N THR A 155 16.37 28.48 -12.55
CA THR A 155 15.96 29.62 -11.72
C THR A 155 15.14 29.11 -10.53
N LEU A 156 15.76 29.12 -9.35
CA LEU A 156 15.19 28.60 -8.11
C LEU A 156 14.77 29.74 -7.20
N ASP A 157 13.46 29.86 -6.99
CA ASP A 157 12.93 30.54 -5.82
C ASP A 157 12.66 29.53 -4.71
N GLU A 158 12.15 30.01 -3.59
CA GLU A 158 11.86 29.19 -2.43
C GLU A 158 10.79 28.11 -2.70
N GLU A 159 9.77 28.44 -3.50
CA GLU A 159 8.70 27.50 -3.87
C GLU A 159 9.23 26.39 -4.76
N ARG A 160 10.04 26.71 -5.77
CA ARG A 160 10.59 25.74 -6.71
C ARG A 160 11.58 24.79 -6.04
N VAL A 161 12.37 25.26 -5.08
CA VAL A 161 13.20 24.38 -4.24
C VAL A 161 12.31 23.40 -3.49
N LYS A 162 11.23 23.88 -2.87
CA LYS A 162 10.31 23.03 -2.13
C LYS A 162 9.60 22.01 -3.01
N ILE A 163 9.10 22.42 -4.19
CA ILE A 163 8.48 21.53 -5.17
C ILE A 163 9.45 20.43 -5.60
N LEU A 164 10.71 20.79 -5.86
CA LEU A 164 11.76 19.83 -6.21
C LEU A 164 12.01 18.82 -5.08
N MET A 165 12.17 19.27 -3.84
CA MET A 165 12.37 18.37 -2.70
C MET A 165 11.15 17.46 -2.48
N LYS A 166 9.94 17.99 -2.58
CA LYS A 166 8.69 17.22 -2.42
C LYS A 166 8.54 16.18 -3.53
N LEU A 167 8.82 16.53 -4.79
CA LEU A 167 8.84 15.58 -5.89
C LEU A 167 9.89 14.48 -5.67
N GLN A 168 11.09 14.85 -5.19
CA GLN A 168 12.14 13.89 -4.83
C GLN A 168 11.62 12.88 -3.79
N GLU A 169 11.02 13.35 -2.69
CA GLU A 169 10.47 12.50 -1.62
C GLU A 169 9.32 11.61 -2.12
N ASN A 170 8.40 12.16 -2.92
CA ASN A 170 7.30 11.38 -3.49
C ASN A 170 7.80 10.28 -4.44
N LEU A 171 8.84 10.56 -5.23
CA LEU A 171 9.46 9.55 -6.10
C LEU A 171 10.29 8.51 -5.31
N HIS A 172 10.90 8.90 -4.20
CA HIS A 172 11.53 7.96 -3.26
C HIS A 172 10.50 6.98 -2.68
N TRP A 173 9.31 7.46 -2.34
CA TRP A 173 8.23 6.61 -1.83
C TRP A 173 7.66 5.70 -2.92
N ALA A 174 7.27 6.25 -4.08
CA ALA A 174 6.59 5.50 -5.14
C ALA A 174 7.54 4.58 -5.93
N LEU A 175 8.39 5.13 -6.80
CA LEU A 175 9.32 4.34 -7.62
C LEU A 175 10.45 3.75 -6.79
N GLY A 176 10.86 4.48 -5.75
CA GLY A 176 11.92 4.04 -4.86
C GLY A 176 11.49 2.95 -3.87
N ARG A 177 10.19 2.76 -3.58
CA ARG A 177 9.71 1.95 -2.44
C ARG A 177 10.49 2.28 -1.18
N ASP A 178 10.38 3.53 -0.79
CA ASP A 178 11.12 4.14 0.31
C ASP A 178 12.65 4.02 0.09
N ARG A 179 13.11 4.54 -1.05
CA ARG A 179 14.52 4.60 -1.51
C ARG A 179 15.21 3.27 -1.84
N ARG A 180 14.59 2.14 -1.50
CA ARG A 180 15.10 0.79 -1.78
C ARG A 180 15.50 0.64 -3.24
N HIS A 181 14.59 0.84 -4.18
CA HIS A 181 14.83 0.62 -5.62
C HIS A 181 15.42 1.82 -6.37
N ALA A 182 15.16 3.05 -5.91
CA ALA A 182 15.65 4.28 -6.51
C ALA A 182 15.80 5.35 -5.43
N SER A 183 16.95 6.02 -5.38
CA SER A 183 17.23 7.15 -4.50
C SER A 183 17.80 8.27 -5.34
N ILE A 184 17.13 9.40 -5.32
CA ILE A 184 17.47 10.61 -6.08
C ILE A 184 18.31 11.53 -5.18
N GLY A 185 19.42 12.05 -5.70
CA GLY A 185 20.19 13.15 -5.13
C GLY A 185 20.19 14.36 -6.08
N VAL A 186 20.23 15.57 -5.51
CA VAL A 186 20.30 16.83 -6.26
C VAL A 186 21.34 17.70 -5.59
N TYR A 187 22.25 18.26 -6.39
CA TYR A 187 23.41 18.99 -5.91
C TYR A 187 23.62 20.28 -6.71
N ASP A 188 24.20 21.28 -6.07
CA ASP A 188 24.73 22.45 -6.77
C ASP A 188 25.99 22.05 -7.54
N LEU A 189 25.93 22.09 -8.88
CA LEU A 189 27.06 21.69 -9.72
C LEU A 189 28.24 22.67 -9.59
N ASP A 190 28.02 23.92 -9.20
CA ASP A 190 29.10 24.90 -9.01
C ASP A 190 29.95 24.62 -7.76
N SER A 191 29.46 23.77 -6.86
CA SER A 191 30.17 23.34 -5.66
C SER A 191 31.11 22.14 -5.87
N VAL A 192 31.07 21.49 -7.03
CA VAL A 192 31.80 20.24 -7.31
C VAL A 192 32.48 20.27 -8.68
N LYS A 193 33.40 19.32 -8.91
CA LYS A 193 34.23 19.31 -10.11
C LYS A 193 34.23 17.94 -10.82
N PRO A 194 33.73 17.85 -12.06
CA PRO A 194 33.79 16.61 -12.84
C PRO A 194 35.24 16.22 -13.21
N PRO A 195 35.52 14.95 -13.55
CA PRO A 195 34.58 13.82 -13.65
C PRO A 195 34.12 13.28 -12.28
N PHE A 196 33.02 12.55 -12.27
CA PHE A 196 32.44 11.97 -11.05
C PHE A 196 32.72 10.46 -10.95
N THR A 197 32.75 9.94 -9.73
CA THR A 197 32.93 8.51 -9.46
C THR A 197 31.86 8.02 -8.48
N TYR A 198 31.15 6.96 -8.87
CA TYR A 198 30.24 6.21 -8.01
C TYR A 198 30.91 4.91 -7.58
N THR A 199 31.24 4.80 -6.29
CA THR A 199 32.00 3.71 -5.68
C THR A 199 31.37 3.31 -4.34
N ALA A 200 32.02 2.45 -3.57
CA ALA A 200 31.64 2.14 -2.20
C ALA A 200 32.86 2.17 -1.29
N LYS A 201 32.68 2.61 -0.04
CA LYS A 201 33.75 2.80 0.94
C LYS A 201 33.48 2.03 2.23
N ASP A 202 34.57 1.71 2.93
CA ASP A 202 34.50 1.12 4.27
C ASP A 202 33.90 2.15 5.24
N PRO A 203 32.85 1.79 6.00
CA PRO A 203 32.08 2.74 6.78
C PRO A 203 32.73 3.22 8.07
N ALA A 204 33.80 2.54 8.52
CA ALA A 204 34.56 2.93 9.71
C ALA A 204 35.70 3.91 9.39
N SER A 205 36.24 3.87 8.17
CA SER A 205 37.45 4.61 7.79
C SER A 205 37.21 5.78 6.84
N PHE A 206 36.01 5.92 6.27
CA PHE A 206 35.66 7.01 5.36
C PHE A 206 34.76 8.04 6.04
N PHE A 207 35.05 9.32 5.79
CA PHE A 207 34.42 10.46 6.47
C PHE A 207 33.97 11.50 5.46
N PHE A 208 32.84 12.15 5.73
CA PHE A 208 32.40 13.36 5.02
C PHE A 208 31.43 14.15 5.89
N ARG A 209 31.10 15.38 5.49
CA ARG A 209 30.11 16.21 6.19
C ARG A 209 28.69 15.93 5.66
N PRO A 210 27.82 15.25 6.44
CA PRO A 210 26.45 15.02 6.00
C PRO A 210 25.64 16.33 6.03
N LEU A 211 24.63 16.43 5.17
CA LEU A 211 23.70 17.54 5.14
C LEU A 211 23.08 17.78 6.53
N GLY A 212 23.18 19.00 7.04
CA GLY A 212 22.68 19.38 8.37
C GLY A 212 23.69 19.23 9.51
N ALA A 213 24.89 18.70 9.28
CA ALA A 213 25.95 18.69 10.29
C ALA A 213 26.53 20.08 10.56
N THR A 214 27.07 20.25 11.77
CA THR A 214 27.77 21.47 12.20
C THR A 214 28.98 21.78 11.30
N GLU A 215 29.25 23.06 11.08
CA GLU A 215 30.39 23.51 10.29
C GLU A 215 31.72 22.95 10.85
N GLY A 216 32.54 22.41 9.96
CA GLY A 216 33.86 21.85 10.32
C GLY A 216 33.85 20.38 10.78
N GLU A 217 32.68 19.74 10.94
CA GLU A 217 32.59 18.38 11.50
C GLU A 217 32.34 17.33 10.42
N ASP A 218 33.32 16.46 10.17
CA ASP A 218 33.19 15.33 9.26
C ASP A 218 32.86 14.05 10.06
N TRP A 219 31.88 13.28 9.58
CA TRP A 219 31.36 12.11 10.28
C TRP A 219 31.75 10.84 9.54
N SER A 220 32.03 9.77 10.30
CA SER A 220 32.16 8.43 9.71
C SER A 220 30.80 7.95 9.21
N LEU A 221 30.80 7.03 8.25
CA LEU A 221 29.54 6.52 7.70
C LEU A 221 28.72 5.76 8.75
N ASN A 222 29.37 5.05 9.68
CA ASN A 222 28.70 4.39 10.81
C ASN A 222 28.03 5.42 11.74
N ARG A 223 28.74 6.49 12.10
CA ARG A 223 28.18 7.55 12.94
C ARG A 223 26.95 8.18 12.29
N ILE A 224 26.98 8.39 10.96
CA ILE A 224 25.81 8.87 10.22
C ILE A 224 24.62 7.92 10.40
N LEU A 225 24.80 6.60 10.28
CA LEU A 225 23.71 5.63 10.44
C LEU A 225 23.20 5.48 11.88
N GLU A 226 24.02 5.80 12.87
CA GLU A 226 23.71 5.66 14.30
C GLU A 226 23.11 6.93 14.92
N GLU A 227 23.57 8.11 14.50
CA GLU A 227 23.24 9.39 15.15
C GLU A 227 22.43 10.34 14.25
N HIS A 228 22.65 10.34 12.94
CA HIS A 228 21.96 11.32 12.06
C HIS A 228 20.49 10.93 11.86
N PRO A 229 19.50 11.85 11.99
CA PRO A 229 18.08 11.51 11.85
C PRO A 229 17.72 10.73 10.57
N LYS A 230 18.19 11.19 9.40
CA LYS A 230 18.01 10.47 8.12
C LYS A 230 18.80 9.15 8.07
N GLY A 231 19.95 9.08 8.74
CA GLY A 231 20.75 7.84 8.82
C GLY A 231 20.03 6.77 9.61
N VAL A 232 19.53 7.11 10.81
CA VAL A 232 18.73 6.24 11.65
C VAL A 232 17.45 5.79 10.94
N GLY A 233 16.75 6.72 10.27
CA GLY A 233 15.53 6.39 9.52
C GLY A 233 15.74 5.37 8.40
N TYR A 234 16.88 5.44 7.70
CA TYR A 234 17.16 4.62 6.51
C TYR A 234 18.25 3.55 6.70
N THR A 235 18.76 3.35 7.91
CA THR A 235 19.85 2.40 8.23
C THR A 235 19.54 0.97 7.77
N HIS A 236 18.26 0.58 7.81
CA HIS A 236 17.80 -0.74 7.39
C HIS A 236 18.10 -1.04 5.90
N LEU A 237 18.27 -0.03 5.05
CA LEU A 237 18.62 -0.18 3.63
C LEU A 237 20.07 -0.62 3.42
N LEU A 238 20.97 -0.33 4.38
CA LEU A 238 22.38 -0.69 4.31
C LEU A 238 22.77 -1.82 5.30
N LYS A 239 21.79 -2.33 6.06
CA LYS A 239 22.00 -3.38 7.06
C LYS A 239 22.55 -4.66 6.42
N GLY A 240 23.69 -5.13 6.94
CA GLY A 240 24.36 -6.36 6.49
C GLY A 240 25.42 -6.16 5.40
N PHE A 241 25.57 -4.94 4.86
CA PHE A 241 26.63 -4.61 3.91
C PHE A 241 27.88 -4.12 4.63
N THR A 242 29.05 -4.36 4.02
CA THR A 242 30.36 -3.97 4.57
C THR A 242 30.99 -2.78 3.86
N HIS A 243 30.44 -2.37 2.71
CA HIS A 243 30.87 -1.19 1.96
C HIS A 243 29.65 -0.36 1.56
N TYR A 244 29.66 0.93 1.88
CA TYR A 244 28.54 1.81 1.62
C TYR A 244 28.75 2.66 0.37
N PRO A 245 27.74 2.81 -0.51
CA PRO A 245 27.87 3.58 -1.73
C PRO A 245 28.24 5.04 -1.46
N ILE A 246 29.14 5.59 -2.26
CA ILE A 246 29.61 6.97 -2.22
C ILE A 246 29.67 7.51 -3.64
N LEU A 247 29.12 8.71 -3.83
CA LEU A 247 29.30 9.51 -5.04
C LEU A 247 30.23 10.67 -4.71
N HIS A 248 31.32 10.81 -5.47
CA HIS A 248 32.29 11.90 -5.26
C HIS A 248 32.79 12.48 -6.58
N ASP A 249 33.41 13.65 -6.51
CA ASP A 249 33.94 14.39 -7.64
C ASP A 249 35.45 14.08 -7.88
N ALA A 250 36.08 14.81 -8.81
CA ALA A 250 37.47 14.61 -9.20
C ALA A 250 38.49 14.96 -8.10
N ASP A 251 38.14 15.90 -7.21
CA ASP A 251 38.99 16.34 -6.12
C ASP A 251 38.72 15.50 -4.84
N GLY A 252 37.82 14.52 -4.92
CA GLY A 252 37.45 13.62 -3.82
C GLY A 252 36.35 14.17 -2.92
N ARG A 253 35.74 15.31 -3.27
CA ARG A 253 34.62 15.89 -2.53
C ARG A 253 33.40 15.00 -2.68
N VAL A 254 32.78 14.66 -1.55
CA VAL A 254 31.61 13.76 -1.52
C VAL A 254 30.35 14.55 -1.88
N LEU A 255 29.57 14.03 -2.82
CA LEU A 255 28.24 14.51 -3.14
C LEU A 255 27.21 13.88 -2.21
N SER A 256 27.28 12.56 -2.02
CA SER A 256 26.36 11.81 -1.17
C SER A 256 26.87 10.43 -0.76
N MET A 257 26.18 9.87 0.23
CA MET A 257 26.17 8.46 0.59
C MET A 257 24.79 7.86 0.25
N PRO A 258 24.56 7.40 -1.00
CA PRO A 258 23.27 6.80 -1.35
C PRO A 258 22.99 5.48 -0.62
N PRO A 259 21.73 5.18 -0.29
CA PRO A 259 20.51 5.98 -0.44
C PRO A 259 20.19 6.89 0.76
N ILE A 260 21.17 7.19 1.61
CA ILE A 260 20.92 7.72 2.95
C ILE A 260 20.86 9.25 2.94
N ILE A 261 21.94 9.92 2.57
CA ILE A 261 22.09 11.37 2.75
C ILE A 261 23.07 12.01 1.78
N ASN A 262 22.85 13.28 1.49
CA ASN A 262 23.74 14.13 0.69
C ASN A 262 24.79 14.82 1.58
N SER A 263 25.81 15.40 0.95
CA SER A 263 26.79 16.24 1.62
C SER A 263 26.26 17.65 1.88
N GLU A 264 26.71 18.27 2.97
CA GLU A 264 26.39 19.68 3.27
C GLU A 264 26.99 20.63 2.23
N GLU A 265 28.19 20.33 1.74
CA GLU A 265 28.96 21.19 0.85
C GLU A 265 28.33 21.33 -0.54
N THR A 266 27.44 20.42 -0.90
CA THR A 266 26.82 20.32 -2.23
C THR A 266 25.34 20.70 -2.24
N ARG A 267 24.87 21.29 -1.14
CA ARG A 267 23.48 21.71 -0.90
C ARG A 267 22.97 22.63 -2.01
N VAL A 268 21.76 22.35 -2.47
CA VAL A 268 21.01 23.23 -3.39
C VAL A 268 20.45 24.42 -2.63
N THR A 269 20.63 25.61 -3.19
CA THR A 269 20.13 26.87 -2.64
C THR A 269 19.41 27.68 -3.71
N GLN A 270 18.78 28.81 -3.33
CA GLN A 270 18.16 29.74 -4.28
C GLN A 270 19.17 30.36 -5.27
N SER A 271 20.46 30.41 -4.90
CA SER A 271 21.53 30.89 -5.80
C SER A 271 22.03 29.84 -6.77
N SER A 272 21.66 28.56 -6.61
CA SER A 272 22.12 27.49 -7.48
C SER A 272 21.50 27.63 -8.87
N THR A 273 22.34 27.78 -9.90
CA THR A 273 21.89 27.95 -11.30
C THR A 273 22.16 26.74 -12.17
N ARG A 274 23.03 25.83 -11.70
CA ARG A 274 23.38 24.58 -12.35
C ARG A 274 23.25 23.45 -11.35
N LEU A 275 22.51 22.41 -11.70
CA LEU A 275 22.27 21.27 -10.84
C LEU A 275 22.89 20.01 -11.43
N PHE A 276 23.48 19.18 -10.57
CA PHE A 276 23.78 17.78 -10.87
C PHE A 276 22.70 16.93 -10.20
N VAL A 277 22.04 16.05 -10.95
CA VAL A 277 21.04 15.13 -10.43
C VAL A 277 21.54 13.71 -10.63
N ASP A 278 21.53 12.91 -9.58
CA ASP A 278 21.74 11.47 -9.68
C ASP A 278 20.51 10.69 -9.20
N VAL A 279 20.37 9.49 -9.75
CA VAL A 279 19.47 8.47 -9.21
C VAL A 279 20.24 7.17 -9.14
N THR A 280 20.37 6.60 -7.95
CA THR A 280 20.99 5.29 -7.72
C THR A 280 19.97 4.24 -7.34
N GLY A 281 20.25 2.97 -7.62
CA GLY A 281 19.31 1.90 -7.32
C GLY A 281 19.78 0.50 -7.70
N HIS A 282 18.82 -0.42 -7.71
CA HIS A 282 19.06 -1.83 -8.02
C HIS A 282 18.83 -2.17 -9.50
N ASN A 283 17.94 -1.45 -10.18
CA ASN A 283 17.57 -1.74 -11.56
C ASN A 283 17.46 -0.46 -12.40
N ASP A 284 17.75 -0.60 -13.71
CA ASP A 284 17.79 0.49 -14.67
C ASP A 284 16.44 1.18 -14.88
N ARG A 285 15.33 0.43 -14.76
CA ARG A 285 13.98 0.97 -15.00
C ARG A 285 13.60 1.98 -13.93
N ALA A 286 13.65 1.63 -12.65
CA ALA A 286 13.29 2.52 -11.56
C ALA A 286 14.20 3.76 -11.53
N VAL A 287 15.50 3.55 -11.72
CA VAL A 287 16.51 4.61 -11.77
C VAL A 287 16.27 5.57 -12.93
N GLY A 288 16.12 5.04 -14.15
CA GLY A 288 15.90 5.84 -15.35
C GLY A 288 14.56 6.57 -15.34
N LYS A 289 13.46 5.91 -14.95
CA LYS A 289 12.13 6.52 -14.90
C LYS A 289 12.06 7.63 -13.84
N ALA A 290 12.63 7.43 -12.65
CA ALA A 290 12.68 8.47 -11.62
C ALA A 290 13.46 9.71 -12.10
N LEU A 291 14.63 9.52 -12.73
CA LEU A 291 15.39 10.63 -13.32
C LEU A 291 14.58 11.34 -14.41
N ASN A 292 13.99 10.59 -15.33
CA ASN A 292 13.25 11.14 -16.45
C ASN A 292 12.01 11.94 -16.01
N ILE A 293 11.29 11.48 -14.99
CA ILE A 293 10.15 12.20 -14.41
C ILE A 293 10.63 13.51 -13.79
N LEU A 294 11.63 13.46 -12.91
CA LEU A 294 12.16 14.65 -12.24
C LEU A 294 12.64 15.71 -13.24
N VAL A 295 13.46 15.31 -14.22
CA VAL A 295 14.02 16.20 -15.23
C VAL A 295 12.94 16.79 -16.14
N THR A 296 11.99 15.96 -16.57
CA THR A 296 10.89 16.41 -17.42
C THR A 296 9.99 17.39 -16.66
N SER A 297 9.73 17.12 -15.38
CA SER A 297 8.88 17.99 -14.58
C SER A 297 9.52 19.35 -14.32
N LEU A 298 10.80 19.37 -13.92
CA LEU A 298 11.56 20.62 -13.77
C LEU A 298 11.62 21.43 -15.07
N LYS A 299 11.66 20.77 -16.23
CA LYS A 299 11.65 21.45 -17.53
C LYS A 299 10.31 22.11 -17.86
N GLU A 300 9.21 21.63 -17.29
CA GLU A 300 7.91 22.28 -17.41
C GLU A 300 7.79 23.48 -16.47
N LEU A 301 8.34 23.36 -15.25
CA LEU A 301 8.39 24.46 -14.28
C LEU A 301 9.35 25.59 -14.69
N ILE A 302 10.45 25.23 -15.36
CA ILE A 302 11.51 26.16 -15.76
C ILE A 302 11.77 26.00 -17.26
N PRO A 303 10.97 26.66 -18.13
CA PRO A 303 11.09 26.52 -19.58
C PRO A 303 12.48 26.85 -20.15
N GLU A 304 13.24 27.75 -19.52
CA GLU A 304 14.59 28.14 -19.93
C GLU A 304 15.68 27.13 -19.55
N MET A 305 15.36 26.16 -18.69
CA MET A 305 16.33 25.16 -18.21
C MET A 305 16.86 24.30 -19.37
N ARG A 306 18.17 24.11 -19.44
CA ARG A 306 18.80 23.23 -20.43
C ARG A 306 19.17 21.89 -19.79
N ILE A 307 18.94 20.80 -20.52
CA ILE A 307 19.25 19.45 -20.06
C ILE A 307 20.51 18.99 -20.80
N ARG A 308 21.62 18.89 -20.07
CA ARG A 308 22.88 18.34 -20.56
C ARG A 308 22.95 16.86 -20.20
N ALA A 309 23.36 16.03 -21.16
CA ALA A 309 23.65 14.64 -20.87
C ALA A 309 24.95 14.48 -20.08
N VAL A 310 25.14 13.29 -19.52
CA VAL A 310 26.37 12.84 -18.87
C VAL A 310 26.74 11.50 -19.48
N ARG A 311 28.03 11.31 -19.77
CA ARG A 311 28.55 10.02 -20.21
C ARG A 311 28.85 9.17 -18.98
N VAL A 312 28.16 8.04 -18.86
CA VAL A 312 28.33 7.08 -17.76
C VAL A 312 29.09 5.87 -18.27
N LEU A 313 30.24 5.59 -17.67
CA LEU A 313 30.98 4.34 -17.85
C LEU A 313 30.58 3.39 -16.73
N ASP A 314 29.81 2.34 -17.05
CA ASP A 314 29.31 1.40 -16.05
C ASP A 314 30.41 0.46 -15.50
N SER A 315 30.04 -0.40 -14.54
CA SER A 315 30.97 -1.33 -13.90
C SER A 315 31.61 -2.31 -14.88
N ASP A 316 30.93 -2.59 -15.99
CA ASP A 316 31.36 -3.52 -17.05
C ASP A 316 32.09 -2.78 -18.19
N LYS A 317 32.40 -1.49 -18.00
CA LYS A 317 33.05 -0.61 -18.97
C LYS A 317 32.23 -0.34 -20.23
N ASN A 318 30.91 -0.50 -20.17
CA ASN A 318 30.03 -0.04 -21.24
C ASN A 318 29.74 1.44 -21.07
N GLU A 319 29.78 2.17 -22.19
CA GLU A 319 29.40 3.57 -22.24
C GLU A 319 27.88 3.72 -22.42
N ARG A 320 27.28 4.58 -21.61
CA ARG A 320 25.86 4.97 -21.69
C ARG A 320 25.73 6.47 -21.56
N ILE A 321 24.71 7.04 -22.20
CA ILE A 321 24.40 8.48 -22.11
C ILE A 321 23.10 8.63 -21.32
N THR A 322 23.13 9.45 -20.28
CA THR A 322 21.96 9.73 -19.42
C THR A 322 21.71 11.24 -19.31
N PRO A 323 20.45 11.72 -19.16
CA PRO A 323 19.22 10.94 -19.15
C PRO A 323 18.84 10.45 -20.55
N ASN A 324 18.12 9.34 -20.64
CA ASN A 324 17.53 8.88 -21.90
C ASN A 324 16.06 9.27 -21.96
N LEU A 325 15.77 10.37 -22.65
CA LEU A 325 14.41 10.90 -22.84
C LEU A 325 13.78 10.50 -24.18
N LYS A 326 14.31 9.49 -24.86
CA LYS A 326 13.72 8.97 -26.11
C LYS A 326 12.39 8.27 -25.81
N SER A 327 11.38 8.56 -26.62
CA SER A 327 10.10 7.87 -26.57
C SER A 327 10.23 6.41 -27.01
N GLU A 328 9.41 5.54 -26.42
CA GLU A 328 9.26 4.15 -26.85
C GLU A 328 8.15 4.07 -27.89
N SER A 329 8.35 3.35 -28.99
CA SER A 329 7.34 3.19 -30.04
C SER A 329 6.59 1.87 -29.87
N ARG A 330 5.27 1.91 -30.06
CA ARG A 330 4.41 0.73 -30.02
C ARG A 330 3.29 0.84 -31.05
N ILE A 331 2.92 -0.27 -31.67
CA ILE A 331 1.77 -0.33 -32.57
C ILE A 331 0.64 -1.03 -31.82
N ILE A 332 -0.56 -0.43 -31.82
CA ILE A 332 -1.75 -1.00 -31.20
C ILE A 332 -2.84 -1.29 -32.23
N SER A 333 -3.65 -2.32 -31.97
CA SER A 333 -4.79 -2.69 -32.81
C SER A 333 -6.05 -1.91 -32.41
N LEU A 334 -6.60 -1.14 -33.34
CA LEU A 334 -7.84 -0.41 -33.10
C LEU A 334 -9.05 -1.35 -32.94
N ARG A 335 -9.01 -2.53 -33.57
CA ARG A 335 -10.06 -3.54 -33.42
C ARG A 335 -10.08 -4.11 -32.01
N GLU A 336 -8.92 -4.42 -31.44
CA GLU A 336 -8.85 -4.91 -30.06
C GLU A 336 -9.22 -3.81 -29.07
N ALA A 337 -8.78 -2.56 -29.30
CA ALA A 337 -9.20 -1.42 -28.48
C ALA A 337 -10.73 -1.28 -28.44
N ARG A 338 -11.43 -1.26 -29.59
CA ARG A 338 -12.90 -1.18 -29.65
C ARG A 338 -13.57 -2.35 -28.91
N LYS A 339 -13.04 -3.56 -29.08
CA LYS A 339 -13.57 -4.77 -28.44
C LYS A 339 -13.40 -4.74 -26.91
N VAL A 340 -12.25 -4.31 -26.42
CA VAL A 340 -11.96 -4.20 -24.98
C VAL A 340 -12.78 -3.07 -24.34
N LEU A 341 -12.82 -1.91 -24.99
CA LEU A 341 -13.49 -0.72 -24.45
C LEU A 341 -15.01 -0.73 -24.64
N GLY A 342 -15.53 -1.54 -25.57
CA GLY A 342 -16.96 -1.59 -25.88
C GLY A 342 -17.51 -0.32 -26.55
N ILE A 343 -16.64 0.47 -27.18
CA ILE A 343 -16.98 1.70 -27.89
C ILE A 343 -16.55 1.61 -29.36
N ASP A 344 -17.34 2.22 -30.24
CA ASP A 344 -16.94 2.42 -31.63
C ASP A 344 -16.14 3.72 -31.72
N LEU A 345 -14.93 3.62 -32.24
CA LEU A 345 -13.97 4.73 -32.34
C LEU A 345 -13.36 4.74 -33.73
N SER A 346 -13.47 5.82 -34.48
CA SER A 346 -12.69 5.98 -35.71
C SER A 346 -11.19 6.08 -35.41
N GLN A 347 -10.35 5.78 -36.40
CA GLN A 347 -8.89 5.85 -36.24
C GLN A 347 -8.41 7.27 -35.90
N ASN A 348 -9.04 8.29 -36.50
CA ASN A 348 -8.71 9.69 -36.25
C ASN A 348 -9.09 10.10 -34.82
N GLU A 349 -10.28 9.72 -34.35
CA GLU A 349 -10.69 9.98 -32.96
C GLU A 349 -9.73 9.32 -31.97
N ALA A 350 -9.36 8.06 -32.18
CA ALA A 350 -8.43 7.36 -31.32
C ALA A 350 -7.03 8.02 -31.30
N VAL A 351 -6.54 8.49 -32.45
CA VAL A 351 -5.29 9.27 -32.52
C VAL A 351 -5.40 10.56 -31.71
N ASP A 352 -6.48 11.32 -31.87
CA ASP A 352 -6.69 12.57 -31.13
C ASP A 352 -6.79 12.34 -29.62
N LEU A 353 -7.47 11.27 -29.19
CA LEU A 353 -7.58 10.87 -27.78
C LEU A 353 -6.21 10.52 -27.18
N LEU A 354 -5.38 9.73 -27.88
CA LEU A 354 -4.03 9.42 -27.40
C LEU A 354 -3.12 10.65 -27.34
N ARG A 355 -3.26 11.58 -28.30
CA ARG A 355 -2.55 12.86 -28.28
C ARG A 355 -2.99 13.74 -27.11
N ARG A 356 -4.26 13.71 -26.71
CA ARG A 356 -4.75 14.36 -25.48
C ARG A 356 -4.11 13.76 -24.23
N MET A 357 -3.76 12.49 -24.23
CA MET A 357 -2.99 11.83 -23.16
C MET A 357 -1.47 12.01 -23.29
N ARG A 358 -1.03 12.97 -24.11
CA ARG A 358 0.38 13.36 -24.31
C ARG A 358 1.25 12.28 -24.97
N HIS A 359 0.66 11.33 -25.69
CA HIS A 359 1.41 10.43 -26.58
C HIS A 359 1.61 11.03 -27.96
N GLY A 360 2.67 10.62 -28.65
CA GLY A 360 2.68 10.69 -30.12
C GLY A 360 1.75 9.62 -30.66
N ALA A 361 0.88 9.96 -31.60
CA ALA A 361 0.01 8.98 -32.23
C ALA A 361 -0.20 9.35 -33.69
N MET A 362 -0.09 8.35 -34.56
CA MET A 362 -0.39 8.49 -35.98
C MET A 362 -1.04 7.22 -36.53
N PRO A 363 -1.90 7.35 -37.56
CA PRO A 363 -2.42 6.20 -38.28
C PRO A 363 -1.29 5.33 -38.83
N GLU A 364 -1.41 4.01 -38.66
CA GLU A 364 -0.50 3.01 -39.22
C GLU A 364 -1.38 1.96 -39.91
N GLY A 365 -1.49 1.98 -41.24
CA GLY A 365 -2.44 1.13 -41.97
C GLY A 365 -3.93 1.42 -41.66
N GLU A 366 -4.83 0.49 -42.00
CA GLU A 366 -6.29 0.72 -41.90
C GLU A 366 -6.88 0.56 -40.48
N ASN A 367 -6.22 -0.21 -39.59
CA ASN A 367 -6.79 -0.56 -38.29
C ASN A 367 -5.75 -0.67 -37.16
N SER A 368 -4.68 0.12 -37.27
CA SER A 368 -3.63 0.21 -36.26
C SER A 368 -3.19 1.65 -36.07
N ILE A 369 -2.60 1.92 -34.90
CA ILE A 369 -2.07 3.23 -34.54
C ILE A 369 -0.64 3.02 -34.06
N ALA A 370 0.30 3.75 -34.64
CA ALA A 370 1.65 3.85 -34.10
C ALA A 370 1.66 4.91 -33.01
N VAL A 371 2.10 4.52 -31.81
CA VAL A 371 2.09 5.33 -30.60
C VAL A 371 3.52 5.52 -30.10
N GLU A 372 3.91 6.76 -29.86
CA GLU A 372 5.16 7.14 -29.19
C GLU A 372 4.87 7.49 -27.73
N ILE A 373 5.36 6.65 -26.83
CA ILE A 373 5.17 6.74 -25.39
C ILE A 373 6.32 7.58 -24.82
N PRO A 374 6.04 8.74 -24.18
CA PRO A 374 7.08 9.57 -23.61
C PRO A 374 7.88 8.86 -22.50
N ALA A 375 9.17 9.18 -22.40
CA ALA A 375 10.08 8.47 -21.49
C ALA A 375 9.72 8.57 -19.99
N TYR A 376 8.95 9.60 -19.59
CA TYR A 376 8.47 9.81 -18.22
C TYR A 376 7.25 8.94 -17.86
N ARG A 377 6.54 8.35 -18.84
CA ARG A 377 5.44 7.41 -18.58
C ARG A 377 6.03 6.09 -18.06
N ASN A 378 5.68 5.74 -16.83
CA ASN A 378 6.18 4.54 -16.16
C ASN A 378 5.19 3.37 -16.19
N ASP A 379 3.92 3.68 -16.38
CA ASP A 379 2.75 2.82 -16.30
C ASP A 379 2.52 1.97 -17.56
N ILE A 380 2.92 2.46 -18.74
CA ILE A 380 2.66 1.75 -20.00
C ILE A 380 3.60 0.55 -20.17
N LEU A 381 3.06 -0.65 -20.04
CA LEU A 381 3.76 -1.94 -20.19
C LEU A 381 3.11 -2.88 -21.19
N HIS A 382 1.82 -2.73 -21.41
CA HIS A 382 1.01 -3.47 -22.37
C HIS A 382 0.23 -2.50 -23.28
N GLU A 383 -0.29 -2.99 -24.41
CA GLU A 383 -1.18 -2.18 -25.26
C GLU A 383 -2.49 -1.80 -24.55
N VAL A 384 -2.88 -2.59 -23.54
CA VAL A 384 -4.09 -2.33 -22.73
C VAL A 384 -3.96 -1.05 -21.91
N ASP A 385 -2.75 -0.68 -21.50
CA ASP A 385 -2.52 0.60 -20.79
C ASP A 385 -2.74 1.80 -21.73
N LEU A 386 -2.54 1.62 -23.04
CA LEU A 386 -2.92 2.61 -24.05
C LEU A 386 -4.43 2.62 -24.33
N PHE A 387 -5.11 1.47 -24.16
CA PHE A 387 -6.57 1.41 -24.22
C PHE A 387 -7.21 2.12 -23.02
N GLU A 388 -6.59 2.01 -21.83
CA GLU A 388 -6.98 2.78 -20.65
C GLU A 388 -6.88 4.29 -20.93
N ASP A 389 -5.75 4.77 -21.43
CA ASP A 389 -5.59 6.18 -21.81
C ASP A 389 -6.62 6.65 -22.85
N LEU A 390 -6.94 5.81 -23.84
CA LEU A 390 -8.02 6.08 -24.80
C LEU A 390 -9.36 6.28 -24.08
N ALA A 391 -9.69 5.40 -23.14
CA ALA A 391 -10.94 5.43 -22.42
C ALA A 391 -11.02 6.61 -21.43
N ILE A 392 -9.92 6.96 -20.76
CA ILE A 392 -9.82 8.15 -19.90
C ILE A 392 -10.06 9.42 -20.73
N ALA A 393 -9.39 9.54 -21.88
CA ALA A 393 -9.56 10.69 -22.77
C ALA A 393 -10.97 10.78 -23.38
N TYR A 394 -11.58 9.62 -23.68
CA TYR A 394 -12.95 9.53 -24.17
C TYR A 394 -13.95 10.00 -23.09
N GLY A 395 -13.73 9.55 -21.85
CA GLY A 395 -14.56 9.77 -20.67
C GLY A 395 -15.36 8.51 -20.35
N TYR A 396 -15.09 7.91 -19.19
CA TYR A 396 -15.77 6.69 -18.74
C TYR A 396 -17.28 6.87 -18.60
N ASP A 397 -17.73 8.08 -18.25
CA ASP A 397 -19.13 8.47 -18.14
C ASP A 397 -19.90 8.37 -19.45
N LYS A 398 -19.20 8.39 -20.59
CA LYS A 398 -19.78 8.30 -21.94
C LYS A 398 -19.84 6.88 -22.48
N ILE A 399 -19.16 5.91 -21.84
CA ILE A 399 -19.16 4.52 -22.29
C ILE A 399 -20.56 3.93 -22.05
N PRO A 400 -21.24 3.39 -23.09
CA PRO A 400 -22.58 2.86 -22.95
C PRO A 400 -22.59 1.61 -22.06
N LYS A 401 -23.46 1.61 -21.05
CA LYS A 401 -23.66 0.44 -20.18
C LYS A 401 -24.45 -0.62 -20.95
N ILE A 402 -23.85 -1.78 -21.17
CA ILE A 402 -24.50 -2.93 -21.82
C ILE A 402 -24.69 -4.06 -20.80
N LEU A 403 -25.82 -4.78 -20.91
CA LEU A 403 -25.98 -6.05 -20.20
C LEU A 403 -25.23 -7.13 -20.97
N LEU A 404 -24.42 -7.92 -20.26
CA LEU A 404 -23.73 -9.06 -20.85
C LEU A 404 -24.76 -10.12 -21.29
N PRO A 405 -24.74 -10.58 -22.55
CA PRO A 405 -25.70 -11.55 -23.06
C PRO A 405 -25.32 -12.99 -22.65
N VAL A 406 -25.05 -13.20 -21.36
CA VAL A 406 -24.69 -14.50 -20.79
C VAL A 406 -25.80 -14.95 -19.86
N THR A 407 -26.32 -16.15 -20.08
CA THR A 407 -27.26 -16.80 -19.15
C THR A 407 -26.49 -17.78 -18.29
N THR A 408 -26.54 -17.59 -16.97
CA THR A 408 -25.97 -18.51 -15.99
C THR A 408 -27.08 -19.11 -15.13
N LYS A 409 -26.91 -20.36 -14.69
CA LYS A 409 -27.76 -20.97 -13.67
C LYS A 409 -27.02 -20.88 -12.33
N PRO A 410 -27.41 -19.97 -11.42
CA PRO A 410 -26.80 -19.93 -10.10
C PRO A 410 -27.19 -21.17 -9.29
N SER A 411 -26.28 -21.62 -8.43
CA SER A 411 -26.55 -22.63 -7.40
C SER A 411 -25.88 -22.22 -6.11
N GLU A 412 -26.58 -22.37 -5.00
CA GLU A 412 -26.03 -22.12 -3.67
C GLU A 412 -25.06 -23.24 -3.27
N ARG A 413 -24.00 -22.88 -2.54
CA ARG A 413 -23.09 -23.89 -1.97
C ARG A 413 -23.85 -24.67 -0.89
N PRO A 414 -23.71 -26.00 -0.80
CA PRO A 414 -24.41 -26.80 0.20
C PRO A 414 -24.27 -26.24 1.62
N VAL A 415 -23.05 -25.90 2.06
CA VAL A 415 -22.78 -25.31 3.39
C VAL A 415 -23.62 -24.05 3.71
N GLU A 416 -23.95 -23.23 2.70
CA GLU A 416 -24.78 -22.03 2.89
C GLU A 416 -26.26 -22.38 3.06
N ILE A 417 -26.76 -23.37 2.29
CA ILE A 417 -28.12 -23.90 2.45
C ILE A 417 -28.30 -24.44 3.87
N TYR A 418 -27.31 -25.18 4.36
CA TYR A 418 -27.34 -25.74 5.72
C TYR A 418 -27.19 -24.68 6.79
N SER A 419 -26.35 -23.66 6.55
CA SER A 419 -26.26 -22.51 7.44
C SER A 419 -27.58 -21.76 7.51
N GLY A 420 -28.28 -21.57 6.38
CA GLY A 420 -29.62 -20.99 6.32
C GLY A 420 -30.63 -21.79 7.14
N LYS A 421 -30.67 -23.12 6.94
CA LYS A 421 -31.51 -24.03 7.74
C LYS A 421 -31.20 -23.94 9.24
N ALA A 422 -29.93 -23.94 9.63
CA ALA A 422 -29.52 -23.80 11.03
C ALA A 422 -30.00 -22.47 11.64
N ARG A 423 -29.90 -21.36 10.90
CA ARG A 423 -30.43 -20.05 11.32
C ARG A 423 -31.94 -20.08 11.50
N GLU A 424 -32.68 -20.64 10.57
CA GLU A 424 -34.15 -20.77 10.67
C GLU A 424 -34.58 -21.56 11.90
N ILE A 425 -33.89 -22.67 12.20
CA ILE A 425 -34.16 -23.48 13.39
C ILE A 425 -33.91 -22.68 14.67
N LEU A 426 -32.73 -22.10 14.82
CA LEU A 426 -32.34 -21.42 16.06
C LEU A 426 -33.12 -20.13 16.31
N THR A 427 -33.44 -19.38 15.24
CA THR A 427 -34.36 -18.23 15.33
C THR A 427 -35.78 -18.66 15.67
N GLY A 428 -36.27 -19.77 15.10
CA GLY A 428 -37.56 -20.37 15.44
C GLY A 428 -37.64 -20.85 16.90
N LEU A 429 -36.51 -21.24 17.48
CA LEU A 429 -36.37 -21.58 18.91
C LEU A 429 -36.20 -20.35 19.82
N GLY A 430 -36.20 -19.13 19.27
CA GLY A 430 -36.15 -17.88 20.03
C GLY A 430 -34.75 -17.41 20.42
N LEU A 431 -33.70 -17.92 19.76
CA LEU A 431 -32.33 -17.41 19.91
C LEU A 431 -32.08 -16.27 18.91
N ILE A 432 -31.16 -15.38 19.26
CA ILE A 432 -30.76 -14.21 18.45
C ILE A 432 -29.38 -14.49 17.84
N GLU A 433 -29.25 -14.31 16.53
CA GLU A 433 -27.95 -14.50 15.86
C GLU A 433 -26.98 -13.38 16.26
N VAL A 434 -25.73 -13.76 16.54
CA VAL A 434 -24.61 -12.87 16.82
C VAL A 434 -23.43 -13.24 15.94
N MET A 435 -22.46 -12.32 15.82
CA MET A 435 -21.24 -12.53 15.06
C MET A 435 -20.03 -12.17 15.93
N ALA A 436 -19.33 -13.16 16.45
CA ALA A 436 -18.06 -12.93 17.13
C ALA A 436 -16.91 -12.69 16.13
N LEU A 437 -15.81 -12.10 16.60
CA LEU A 437 -14.62 -11.95 15.79
C LEU A 437 -13.98 -13.31 15.51
N VAL A 438 -13.52 -13.52 14.27
CA VAL A 438 -12.74 -14.71 13.89
C VAL A 438 -11.32 -14.63 14.45
N LEU A 439 -10.77 -13.42 14.56
CA LEU A 439 -9.48 -13.17 15.19
C LEU A 439 -9.63 -13.05 16.70
N THR A 440 -8.77 -13.76 17.42
CA THR A 440 -8.76 -13.88 18.87
C THR A 440 -7.32 -14.06 19.37
N ASN A 441 -7.16 -14.43 20.63
CA ASN A 441 -5.89 -14.76 21.26
C ASN A 441 -5.99 -16.09 22.04
N PRO A 442 -4.85 -16.74 22.37
CA PRO A 442 -4.83 -17.97 23.16
C PRO A 442 -5.54 -17.85 24.51
N GLU A 443 -5.52 -16.66 25.11
CA GLU A 443 -6.11 -16.41 26.43
C GLU A 443 -7.63 -16.52 26.38
N THR A 444 -8.26 -15.87 25.42
CA THR A 444 -9.70 -15.90 25.17
C THR A 444 -10.16 -17.25 24.66
N ASN A 445 -9.46 -17.79 23.66
CA ASN A 445 -9.92 -18.95 22.92
C ASN A 445 -9.85 -20.24 23.75
N ASP A 446 -8.84 -20.38 24.61
CA ASP A 446 -8.56 -21.63 25.31
C ASP A 446 -8.42 -21.44 26.84
N LEU A 447 -7.52 -20.56 27.30
CA LEU A 447 -7.21 -20.42 28.74
C LEU A 447 -8.41 -19.96 29.58
N MET A 448 -9.23 -19.06 29.03
CA MET A 448 -10.48 -18.57 29.63
C MET A 448 -11.44 -19.72 29.93
N LEU A 449 -11.47 -20.75 29.06
CA LEU A 449 -12.26 -21.96 29.25
C LEU A 449 -11.60 -22.98 30.18
N GLY A 450 -10.41 -22.69 30.72
CA GLY A 450 -9.63 -23.64 31.52
C GLY A 450 -8.94 -24.73 30.69
N ARG A 451 -8.65 -24.44 29.41
CA ARG A 451 -7.95 -25.36 28.50
C ARG A 451 -6.56 -24.83 28.16
N GLU A 452 -5.64 -25.75 27.85
CA GLU A 452 -4.36 -25.38 27.26
C GLU A 452 -4.55 -24.81 25.85
N PRO A 453 -3.74 -23.83 25.42
CA PRO A 453 -3.80 -23.28 24.07
C PRO A 453 -3.78 -24.36 22.99
N SER A 454 -4.73 -24.29 22.06
CA SER A 454 -4.84 -25.28 20.99
C SER A 454 -3.55 -25.33 20.16
N LYS A 455 -3.05 -26.55 19.95
CA LYS A 455 -1.92 -26.80 19.04
C LYS A 455 -2.33 -26.68 17.57
N ASP A 456 -3.63 -26.78 17.30
CA ASP A 456 -4.22 -26.70 15.97
C ASP A 456 -4.68 -25.28 15.63
N ALA A 457 -4.39 -24.27 16.47
CA ALA A 457 -4.71 -22.88 16.19
C ALA A 457 -3.73 -22.25 15.19
N ALA A 458 -4.25 -21.64 14.13
CA ALA A 458 -3.46 -20.84 13.20
C ALA A 458 -3.09 -19.48 13.82
N ARG A 459 -1.78 -19.22 13.98
CA ARG A 459 -1.24 -18.02 14.64
C ARG A 459 -0.76 -16.98 13.63
N ILE A 460 -0.96 -15.71 13.95
CA ILE A 460 -0.47 -14.59 13.14
C ILE A 460 0.94 -14.24 13.60
N ASP A 461 1.89 -14.18 12.65
CA ASP A 461 3.31 -13.89 12.93
C ASP A 461 3.54 -12.45 13.41
N ASN A 462 2.90 -11.47 12.75
CA ASN A 462 3.03 -10.05 13.07
C ASN A 462 1.65 -9.41 13.31
N PRO A 463 0.96 -9.75 14.42
CA PRO A 463 -0.38 -9.26 14.68
C PRO A 463 -0.36 -7.77 15.04
N ILE A 464 -1.36 -7.02 14.54
CA ILE A 464 -1.52 -5.58 14.84
C ILE A 464 -1.80 -5.36 16.34
N SER A 465 -2.48 -6.33 16.97
CA SER A 465 -2.85 -6.30 18.39
C SER A 465 -2.64 -7.67 19.02
N ARG A 466 -2.32 -7.70 20.32
CA ARG A 466 -2.25 -8.93 21.12
C ARG A 466 -3.59 -9.66 21.22
N ASP A 467 -4.70 -8.95 21.02
CA ASP A 467 -6.05 -9.53 21.06
C ASP A 467 -6.42 -10.28 19.78
N GLN A 468 -5.63 -10.12 18.72
CA GLN A 468 -5.85 -10.68 17.39
C GLN A 468 -4.60 -11.45 16.93
N SER A 469 -4.09 -12.33 17.79
CA SER A 469 -2.85 -13.09 17.55
C SER A 469 -3.07 -14.47 16.93
N GLN A 470 -4.31 -14.97 16.88
CA GLN A 470 -4.66 -16.24 16.24
C GLN A 470 -6.08 -16.24 15.68
N LEU A 471 -6.38 -17.19 14.80
CA LEU A 471 -7.75 -17.51 14.39
C LEU A 471 -8.44 -18.36 15.46
N ARG A 472 -9.75 -18.18 15.62
CA ARG A 472 -10.56 -18.97 16.55
C ARG A 472 -10.64 -20.42 16.10
N THR A 473 -10.56 -21.33 17.06
CA THR A 473 -10.75 -22.78 16.83
C THR A 473 -12.14 -23.26 17.23
N GLN A 474 -12.94 -22.40 17.87
CA GLN A 474 -14.27 -22.69 18.40
C GLN A 474 -15.16 -21.43 18.41
N LEU A 475 -16.46 -21.63 18.50
CA LEU A 475 -17.45 -20.54 18.62
C LEU A 475 -17.79 -20.20 20.07
N ILE A 476 -17.79 -21.18 20.98
CA ILE A 476 -18.14 -21.00 22.40
C ILE A 476 -17.37 -19.83 23.06
N PRO A 477 -16.04 -19.67 22.91
CA PRO A 477 -15.32 -18.55 23.53
C PRO A 477 -15.91 -17.18 23.13
N GLY A 478 -16.21 -16.98 21.85
CA GLY A 478 -16.79 -15.75 21.33
C GLY A 478 -18.19 -15.49 21.88
N LEU A 479 -19.02 -16.53 21.93
CA LEU A 479 -20.37 -16.44 22.52
C LEU A 479 -20.32 -16.06 24.01
N LEU A 480 -19.41 -16.66 24.78
CA LEU A 480 -19.23 -16.33 26.19
C LEU A 480 -18.71 -14.90 26.40
N GLN A 481 -17.82 -14.40 25.53
CA GLN A 481 -17.39 -13.01 25.56
C GLN A 481 -18.54 -12.04 25.30
N ILE A 482 -19.42 -12.35 24.36
CA ILE A 482 -20.60 -11.52 24.08
C ILE A 482 -21.52 -11.46 25.30
N LEU A 483 -21.76 -12.59 25.97
CA LEU A 483 -22.52 -12.61 27.23
C LEU A 483 -21.83 -11.79 28.32
N HIS A 484 -20.51 -11.90 28.46
CA HIS A 484 -19.73 -11.09 29.41
C HIS A 484 -19.89 -9.58 29.16
N GLN A 485 -19.74 -9.14 27.91
CA GLN A 485 -19.89 -7.74 27.52
C GLN A 485 -21.32 -7.23 27.76
N ASN A 486 -22.31 -8.12 27.70
CA ASN A 486 -23.72 -7.82 27.90
C ASN A 486 -24.26 -8.24 29.28
N ARG A 487 -23.40 -8.52 30.27
CA ARG A 487 -23.82 -8.96 31.62
C ARG A 487 -24.76 -7.97 32.34
N HIS A 488 -24.75 -6.71 31.94
CA HIS A 488 -25.60 -5.64 32.50
C HIS A 488 -26.96 -5.51 31.79
N ARG A 489 -27.21 -6.31 30.74
CA ARG A 489 -28.47 -6.34 30.00
C ARG A 489 -29.49 -7.28 30.65
N PRO A 490 -30.80 -7.09 30.42
CA PRO A 490 -31.84 -7.97 30.93
C PRO A 490 -31.64 -9.43 30.53
N LEU A 491 -32.07 -10.33 31.39
CA LEU A 491 -32.13 -11.77 31.14
C LEU A 491 -33.58 -12.17 30.78
N PRO A 492 -33.79 -13.29 30.05
CA PRO A 492 -32.77 -14.19 29.50
C PRO A 492 -32.02 -13.59 28.31
N GLN A 493 -30.77 -14.00 28.10
CA GLN A 493 -30.04 -13.76 26.85
C GLN A 493 -29.83 -15.09 26.14
N ASN A 494 -30.38 -15.21 24.94
CA ASN A 494 -30.40 -16.43 24.14
C ASN A 494 -29.73 -16.11 22.80
N ILE A 495 -28.48 -16.49 22.62
CA ILE A 495 -27.70 -16.12 21.43
C ILE A 495 -27.16 -17.35 20.72
N PHE A 496 -26.95 -17.20 19.42
CA PHE A 496 -26.31 -18.22 18.62
C PHE A 496 -25.44 -17.63 17.52
N GLU A 497 -24.52 -18.42 16.99
CA GLU A 497 -23.69 -18.06 15.84
C GLU A 497 -23.58 -19.25 14.90
N ILE A 498 -23.67 -18.98 13.58
CA ILE A 498 -23.28 -19.92 12.53
C ILE A 498 -22.05 -19.33 11.84
N GLY A 499 -20.86 -19.89 12.12
CA GLY A 499 -19.61 -19.26 11.73
C GLY A 499 -18.48 -20.25 11.52
N ASP A 500 -17.45 -19.81 10.79
CA ASP A 500 -16.28 -20.64 10.52
C ASP A 500 -15.32 -20.66 11.72
N ILE A 501 -14.72 -21.81 11.95
CA ILE A 501 -13.51 -22.00 12.76
C ILE A 501 -12.35 -22.38 11.84
N THR A 502 -11.12 -22.11 12.26
CA THR A 502 -9.93 -22.51 11.51
C THR A 502 -9.08 -23.46 12.33
N LEU A 503 -8.73 -24.60 11.73
CA LEU A 503 -7.87 -25.62 12.33
C LEU A 503 -6.67 -25.88 11.41
N LEU A 504 -5.49 -26.07 12.00
CA LEU A 504 -4.32 -26.49 11.23
C LEU A 504 -4.56 -27.88 10.64
N ASP A 505 -4.21 -28.00 9.37
CA ASP A 505 -4.31 -29.24 8.62
C ASP A 505 -3.15 -29.34 7.64
N ARG A 506 -2.19 -30.21 7.96
CA ARG A 506 -1.03 -30.47 7.11
C ARG A 506 -1.36 -31.07 5.75
N PHE A 507 -2.58 -31.59 5.57
CA PHE A 507 -3.04 -32.17 4.32
C PHE A 507 -3.76 -31.15 3.43
N SER A 508 -4.19 -30.02 3.98
CA SER A 508 -4.72 -28.89 3.22
C SER A 508 -3.60 -28.13 2.51
N GLU A 509 -3.91 -27.58 1.34
CA GLU A 509 -2.97 -26.85 0.49
C GLU A 509 -2.38 -25.60 1.16
N THR A 510 -3.14 -24.96 2.05
CA THR A 510 -2.71 -23.80 2.83
C THR A 510 -2.11 -24.17 4.19
N GLY A 511 -2.16 -25.44 4.59
CA GLY A 511 -1.79 -25.89 5.93
C GLY A 511 -2.87 -25.65 7.00
N ALA A 512 -4.05 -25.16 6.61
CA ALA A 512 -5.20 -24.97 7.48
C ALA A 512 -6.50 -25.33 6.74
N ARG A 513 -7.53 -25.71 7.50
CA ARG A 513 -8.89 -25.93 6.99
C ARG A 513 -9.89 -25.10 7.78
N GLU A 514 -10.95 -24.69 7.10
CA GLU A 514 -12.08 -23.99 7.70
C GLU A 514 -13.27 -24.94 7.84
N GLU A 515 -13.93 -24.90 9.00
CA GLU A 515 -15.12 -25.71 9.28
C GLU A 515 -16.26 -24.81 9.74
N ARG A 516 -17.43 -24.93 9.09
CA ARG A 516 -18.64 -24.19 9.48
C ARG A 516 -19.28 -24.84 10.70
N HIS A 517 -19.28 -24.11 11.81
CA HIS A 517 -19.85 -24.55 13.07
C HIS A 517 -21.19 -23.86 13.37
N ILE A 518 -22.00 -24.55 14.17
CA ILE A 518 -23.18 -24.03 14.86
C ILE A 518 -22.82 -23.89 16.34
N GLY A 519 -23.07 -22.73 16.93
CA GLY A 519 -22.82 -22.45 18.35
C GLY A 519 -24.02 -21.76 19.00
N CYS A 520 -24.33 -22.10 20.25
CA CYS A 520 -25.41 -21.50 21.03
C CYS A 520 -24.94 -21.21 22.46
N ALA A 521 -25.42 -20.12 23.04
CA ALA A 521 -25.23 -19.80 24.45
C ALA A 521 -26.49 -19.15 25.03
N ILE A 522 -26.96 -19.66 26.17
CA ILE A 522 -28.14 -19.17 26.88
C ILE A 522 -27.76 -18.90 28.34
N VAL A 523 -28.15 -17.74 28.87
CA VAL A 523 -27.90 -17.35 30.26
C VAL A 523 -29.16 -16.78 30.91
N TYR A 524 -29.56 -17.35 32.04
CA TYR A 524 -30.60 -16.87 32.96
C TYR A 524 -30.61 -17.71 34.26
N PRO A 525 -31.31 -17.29 35.34
CA PRO A 525 -31.19 -17.92 36.66
C PRO A 525 -31.54 -19.41 36.75
N SER A 526 -32.27 -19.96 35.78
CA SER A 526 -32.71 -21.37 35.78
C SER A 526 -32.27 -22.13 34.53
N ALA A 527 -31.32 -21.59 33.77
CA ALA A 527 -30.73 -22.28 32.63
C ALA A 527 -30.13 -23.62 33.09
N GLY A 528 -30.37 -24.69 32.34
CA GLY A 528 -29.93 -26.03 32.73
C GLY A 528 -29.82 -27.00 31.57
N PHE A 529 -29.12 -28.12 31.82
CA PHE A 529 -28.77 -29.12 30.81
C PHE A 529 -29.95 -29.62 29.96
N ALA A 530 -31.12 -29.81 30.56
CA ALA A 530 -32.30 -30.34 29.87
C ALA A 530 -32.79 -29.43 28.74
N GLU A 531 -32.67 -28.12 28.89
CA GLU A 531 -33.03 -27.14 27.87
C GLU A 531 -32.06 -27.16 26.69
N MET A 532 -30.75 -27.16 26.96
CA MET A 532 -29.77 -27.25 25.88
C MET A 532 -29.85 -28.59 25.16
N LYS A 533 -30.11 -29.67 25.89
CA LYS A 533 -30.38 -30.99 25.29
C LYS A 533 -31.59 -30.93 24.34
N ALA A 534 -32.67 -30.25 24.72
CA ALA A 534 -33.84 -30.11 23.87
C ALA A 534 -33.49 -29.34 22.57
N ILE A 535 -32.74 -28.24 22.67
CA ILE A 535 -32.27 -27.48 21.50
C ILE A 535 -31.38 -28.34 20.60
N ALA A 536 -30.40 -29.05 21.16
CA ALA A 536 -29.52 -29.94 20.41
C ALA A 536 -30.29 -31.06 19.70
N GLN A 537 -31.30 -31.64 20.36
CA GLN A 537 -32.17 -32.66 19.77
C GLN A 537 -33.07 -32.08 18.67
N SER A 538 -33.59 -30.87 18.83
CA SER A 538 -34.36 -30.18 17.78
C SER A 538 -33.52 -29.90 16.55
N VAL A 539 -32.30 -29.37 16.73
CA VAL A 539 -31.35 -29.18 15.62
C VAL A 539 -31.10 -30.50 14.91
N ALA A 540 -30.72 -31.55 15.63
CA ALA A 540 -30.41 -32.83 15.02
C ALA A 540 -31.60 -33.46 14.31
N LEU A 541 -32.81 -33.36 14.87
CA LEU A 541 -34.04 -33.84 14.23
C LEU A 541 -34.26 -33.15 12.88
N GLU A 542 -34.13 -31.82 12.85
CA GLU A 542 -34.30 -31.04 11.62
C GLU A 542 -33.21 -31.37 10.60
N PHE A 543 -31.99 -31.73 11.03
CA PHE A 543 -30.91 -32.20 10.15
C PHE A 543 -31.00 -33.70 9.80
N ASP A 544 -32.10 -34.38 10.10
CA ASP A 544 -32.29 -35.82 9.90
C ASP A 544 -31.15 -36.67 10.53
N CYS A 545 -30.62 -36.19 11.65
CA CYS A 545 -29.46 -36.73 12.35
C CYS A 545 -29.88 -37.52 13.59
N THR A 546 -29.80 -38.84 13.51
CA THR A 546 -29.95 -39.72 14.68
C THR A 546 -28.67 -39.70 15.52
N MET A 547 -28.76 -39.31 16.78
CA MET A 547 -27.59 -39.16 17.67
C MET A 547 -27.69 -40.04 18.91
N ASP A 548 -26.59 -40.69 19.25
CA ASP A 548 -26.36 -41.29 20.56
C ASP A 548 -25.68 -40.25 21.48
N LEU A 549 -26.11 -40.19 22.74
CA LEU A 549 -25.53 -39.27 23.72
C LEU A 549 -24.56 -40.01 24.63
N GLU A 550 -23.35 -39.47 24.75
CA GLU A 550 -22.33 -39.94 25.68
C GLU A 550 -21.98 -38.83 26.69
N PRO A 551 -21.71 -39.16 27.98
CA PRO A 551 -21.22 -38.17 28.93
C PRO A 551 -19.94 -37.49 28.45
N TYR A 552 -19.83 -36.18 28.66
CA TYR A 552 -18.67 -35.39 28.27
C TYR A 552 -18.32 -34.40 29.40
N ASP A 553 -17.25 -34.71 30.13
CA ASP A 553 -16.83 -34.00 31.35
C ASP A 553 -15.60 -33.11 31.13
N GLU A 554 -15.25 -32.79 29.88
CA GLU A 554 -14.15 -31.88 29.57
C GLU A 554 -14.60 -30.41 29.66
N ALA A 555 -13.65 -29.50 29.88
CA ALA A 555 -13.89 -28.07 29.80
C ALA A 555 -14.61 -27.71 28.48
N PRO A 556 -15.53 -26.73 28.43
CA PRO A 556 -15.89 -25.83 29.52
C PRO A 556 -17.01 -26.37 30.43
N PHE A 557 -17.36 -27.65 30.35
CA PHE A 557 -18.57 -28.16 30.99
C PHE A 557 -18.38 -28.54 32.47
N LEU A 558 -19.45 -28.43 33.24
CA LEU A 558 -19.54 -28.95 34.60
C LEU A 558 -19.65 -30.48 34.58
N ALA A 559 -18.84 -31.17 35.39
CA ALA A 559 -18.83 -32.62 35.46
C ALA A 559 -20.22 -33.22 35.75
N GLY A 560 -20.62 -34.20 34.94
CA GLY A 560 -21.95 -34.82 34.96
C GLY A 560 -23.05 -33.97 34.31
N ARG A 561 -22.73 -32.80 33.77
CA ARG A 561 -23.65 -31.84 33.12
C ARG A 561 -23.21 -31.45 31.71
N GLY A 562 -22.33 -32.24 31.09
CA GLY A 562 -21.97 -32.14 29.69
C GLY A 562 -22.24 -33.45 28.93
N ALA A 563 -22.57 -33.32 27.65
CA ALA A 563 -22.78 -34.44 26.75
C ALA A 563 -22.17 -34.15 25.38
N ARG A 564 -21.65 -35.20 24.74
CA ARG A 564 -21.33 -35.20 23.32
C ARG A 564 -22.36 -36.05 22.58
N ALA A 565 -22.77 -35.57 21.42
CA ALA A 565 -23.68 -36.26 20.52
C ALA A 565 -22.87 -36.90 19.40
N ILE A 566 -23.05 -38.20 19.23
CA ILE A 566 -22.36 -39.01 18.23
C ILE A 566 -23.37 -39.47 17.18
N ARG A 567 -23.09 -39.19 15.91
CA ARG A 567 -23.82 -39.74 14.78
C ARG A 567 -23.16 -41.06 14.35
N ASN A 568 -23.96 -42.11 14.22
CA ASN A 568 -23.54 -43.36 13.59
C ASN A 568 -23.86 -43.29 12.10
N ASN A 569 -22.84 -43.20 11.25
CA ASN A 569 -23.05 -43.22 9.81
C ASN A 569 -23.40 -44.63 9.32
N PRO A 570 -24.16 -44.78 8.23
CA PRO A 570 -24.52 -46.09 7.66
C PRO A 570 -23.32 -47.01 7.37
N GLN A 571 -22.13 -46.42 7.19
CA GLN A 571 -20.86 -47.11 6.94
C GLN A 571 -20.17 -47.59 8.24
N GLY A 572 -20.76 -47.36 9.42
CA GLY A 572 -20.21 -47.76 10.71
C GLY A 572 -19.22 -46.77 11.33
N GLU A 573 -18.98 -45.63 10.68
CA GLU A 573 -18.13 -44.55 11.21
C GLU A 573 -18.91 -43.72 12.23
N LYS A 574 -18.29 -43.45 13.38
CA LYS A 574 -18.82 -42.57 14.43
C LYS A 574 -18.23 -41.18 14.29
N SER A 575 -19.08 -40.15 14.18
CA SER A 575 -18.65 -38.75 14.13
C SER A 575 -19.30 -37.96 15.27
N GLU A 576 -18.49 -37.20 16.01
CA GLU A 576 -19.02 -36.21 16.96
C GLU A 576 -19.66 -35.06 16.18
N VAL A 577 -20.91 -34.74 16.49
CA VAL A 577 -21.68 -33.73 15.76
C VAL A 577 -21.97 -32.49 16.58
N LEU A 578 -22.15 -32.66 17.90
CA LEU A 578 -22.42 -31.58 18.84
C LEU A 578 -21.82 -31.92 20.21
N ILE A 579 -21.31 -30.91 20.89
CA ILE A 579 -21.04 -30.90 22.33
C ILE A 579 -21.96 -29.88 22.98
N PHE A 580 -22.52 -30.21 24.14
CA PHE A 580 -23.39 -29.27 24.86
C PHE A 580 -23.49 -29.56 26.35
N GLY A 581 -23.83 -28.53 27.14
CA GLY A 581 -23.95 -28.68 28.57
C GLY A 581 -23.97 -27.37 29.36
N GLU A 582 -23.92 -27.51 30.68
CA GLU A 582 -23.79 -26.39 31.63
C GLU A 582 -22.30 -26.01 31.77
N VAL A 583 -21.98 -24.71 31.68
CA VAL A 583 -20.61 -24.20 31.82
C VAL A 583 -20.16 -24.28 33.28
N HIS A 584 -18.91 -24.68 33.51
CA HIS A 584 -18.33 -24.83 34.84
C HIS A 584 -18.34 -23.49 35.61
N PRO A 585 -18.76 -23.47 36.90
CA PRO A 585 -18.86 -22.22 37.69
C PRO A 585 -17.59 -21.39 37.76
N GLU A 586 -16.42 -22.03 37.80
CA GLU A 586 -15.13 -21.32 37.81
C GLU A 586 -14.91 -20.47 36.54
N ILE A 587 -15.36 -20.95 35.37
CA ILE A 587 -15.28 -20.20 34.11
C ILE A 587 -16.26 -19.01 34.16
N LEU A 588 -17.46 -19.22 34.70
CA LEU A 588 -18.45 -18.16 34.89
C LEU A 588 -17.94 -17.06 35.84
N GLU A 589 -17.28 -17.44 36.92
CA GLU A 589 -16.66 -16.51 37.88
C GLU A 589 -15.55 -15.68 37.21
N ARG A 590 -14.66 -16.32 36.45
CA ARG A 590 -13.63 -15.62 35.64
C ARG A 590 -14.26 -14.62 34.66
N LEU A 591 -15.39 -14.98 34.08
CA LEU A 591 -16.17 -14.14 33.17
C LEU A 591 -17.12 -13.16 33.88
N GLY A 592 -17.18 -13.12 35.22
CA GLY A 592 -18.12 -12.26 35.94
C GLY A 592 -19.60 -12.50 35.56
N LEU A 593 -19.95 -13.71 35.12
CA LEU A 593 -21.31 -14.14 34.80
C LEU A 593 -21.92 -14.78 36.06
N THR A 594 -22.94 -14.13 36.63
CA THR A 594 -23.54 -14.54 37.91
C THR A 594 -24.64 -15.58 37.79
N ASN A 595 -25.14 -15.82 36.58
CA ASN A 595 -26.22 -16.77 36.31
C ASN A 595 -25.65 -17.98 35.56
N PRO A 596 -26.28 -19.17 35.70
CA PRO A 596 -25.91 -20.35 34.92
C PRO A 596 -25.92 -20.05 33.42
N VAL A 597 -24.92 -20.59 32.72
CA VAL A 597 -24.82 -20.52 31.25
C VAL A 597 -24.83 -21.94 30.71
N ILE A 598 -25.66 -22.18 29.70
CA ILE A 598 -25.66 -23.41 28.93
C ILE A 598 -25.18 -23.11 27.51
N VAL A 599 -24.32 -23.97 26.97
CA VAL A 599 -23.74 -23.79 25.63
C VAL A 599 -23.83 -25.06 24.80
N MET A 600 -23.84 -24.90 23.49
CA MET A 600 -23.71 -25.97 22.50
C MET A 600 -22.78 -25.52 21.38
N GLU A 601 -22.00 -26.44 20.83
CA GLU A 601 -21.24 -26.23 19.61
C GLU A 601 -21.11 -27.51 18.78
N GLY A 602 -21.02 -27.40 17.46
CA GLY A 602 -20.55 -28.50 16.64
C GLY A 602 -20.47 -28.19 15.15
N SER A 603 -20.00 -29.17 14.37
CA SER A 603 -19.78 -29.01 12.92
C SER A 603 -21.08 -29.24 12.14
N LEU A 604 -21.45 -28.28 11.28
CA LEU A 604 -22.63 -28.42 10.41
C LEU A 604 -22.47 -29.58 9.41
N LEU A 605 -21.25 -29.84 8.94
CA LEU A 605 -20.99 -30.96 8.03
C LEU A 605 -21.20 -32.30 8.73
N ALA A 606 -20.70 -32.42 9.96
CA ALA A 606 -20.86 -33.62 10.76
C ALA A 606 -22.35 -33.90 11.05
N LEU A 607 -23.14 -32.85 11.35
CA LEU A 607 -24.59 -32.96 11.54
C LEU A 607 -25.31 -33.58 10.33
N MET A 608 -24.79 -33.40 9.12
CA MET A 608 -25.37 -33.99 7.92
C MET A 608 -24.83 -35.38 7.56
N GLY A 609 -23.76 -35.83 8.22
CA GLY A 609 -23.09 -37.09 7.90
C GLY A 609 -22.24 -37.03 6.64
N GLU A 610 -21.82 -35.82 6.24
CA GLU A 610 -20.81 -35.63 5.20
C GLU A 610 -19.43 -35.50 5.86
N ASN A 611 -18.44 -36.21 5.32
CA ASN A 611 -17.05 -36.13 5.79
C ASN A 611 -16.37 -34.93 5.10
N PRO A 612 -15.64 -34.04 5.79
CA PRO A 612 -14.96 -32.87 5.20
C PRO A 612 -14.07 -33.19 4.00
N VAL A 613 -13.57 -34.43 3.88
CA VAL A 613 -12.72 -34.90 2.77
C VAL A 613 -13.48 -34.99 1.42
N ASN A 614 -14.82 -35.02 1.43
CA ASN A 614 -15.63 -35.23 0.22
C ASN A 614 -16.05 -33.94 -0.52
N GLN A 615 -15.51 -32.77 -0.18
CA GLN A 615 -15.85 -31.53 -0.91
C GLN A 615 -15.19 -31.42 -2.31
N ASP A 616 -14.30 -32.35 -2.66
CA ASP A 616 -13.60 -32.42 -3.96
C ASP A 616 -14.43 -33.02 -5.12
N VAL A 617 -15.77 -33.11 -4.98
CA VAL A 617 -16.65 -33.67 -6.03
C VAL A 617 -16.77 -32.75 -7.27
N TRP A 618 -16.18 -31.55 -7.26
CA TRP A 618 -16.15 -30.66 -8.43
C TRP A 618 -15.26 -31.14 -9.58
N ARG A 619 -14.57 -32.28 -9.46
CA ARG A 619 -13.75 -32.86 -10.55
C ARG A 619 -14.48 -33.80 -11.51
N LYS A 620 -15.78 -34.06 -11.34
CA LYS A 620 -16.55 -34.84 -12.32
C LYS A 620 -17.97 -34.31 -12.50
N SER A 621 -18.15 -33.39 -13.44
CA SER A 621 -19.34 -33.33 -14.31
C SER A 621 -18.95 -32.72 -15.65
#